data_AF-A0A293NMI8-F1
#
_entry.id   AF-A0A293NMI8-F1
#
_cell.length_a   1.000
_cell.length_b   1.000
_cell.length_c   1.000
_cell.angle_alpha   90.00
_cell.angle_beta   90.00
_cell.angle_gamma   90.00
#
_symmetry.space_group_name_H-M   'P 1'
#
loop_
_entity.id
_entity.type
_entity.pdbx_description
1 polymer ?
#
loop_
_entity_poly.entity_id
_entity_poly.type
_entity_poly.pdbx_seq_one_letter_code
_entity_poly.pdbx_strand_id
1 'polypeptide(L)' 'MGKVKHQFIRTVLEDATTSMVRFKCSRLDGSDCEISNTDATHLLVKVGSEWKIKAVFIHGNLVVQ' A
#
# COMPACT_ATOMS: atom_id res chain seq x y z
N MET A 1 0.71 -2.25 19.79
CA MET A 1 0.59 -2.51 18.33
C MET A 1 -0.12 -1.30 17.72
N GLY A 2 0.49 -0.59 16.78
CA GLY A 2 -0.10 0.65 16.22
C GLY A 2 -1.33 0.34 15.36
N LYS A 3 -2.35 1.22 15.40
CA LYS A 3 -3.56 1.05 14.57
C LYS A 3 -3.26 1.46 13.13
N VAL A 4 -3.92 0.82 12.16
CA VAL A 4 -3.84 1.22 10.74
C VAL A 4 -5.21 1.71 10.31
N LYS A 5 -5.27 2.95 9.81
CA LYS A 5 -6.47 3.54 9.23
C LYS A 5 -6.36 3.49 7.70
N HIS A 6 -7.22 2.70 7.07
CA HIS A 6 -7.33 2.67 5.61
C HIS A 6 -8.17 3.84 5.14
N GLN A 7 -7.62 4.67 4.24
CA GLN A 7 -8.37 5.76 3.61
C GLN A 7 -9.06 5.22 2.34
N PHE A 8 -8.31 4.48 1.51
CA PHE A 8 -8.89 3.69 0.42
C PHE A 8 -7.95 2.55 0.02
N ILE A 9 -8.53 1.52 -0.61
CA ILE A 9 -7.83 0.47 -1.35
C ILE A 9 -8.61 0.26 -2.63
N ARG A 10 -7.93 0.23 -3.77
CA ARG A 10 -8.56 -0.04 -5.07
C ARG A 10 -7.64 -0.87 -5.98
N THR A 11 -8.23 -1.81 -6.69
CA THR A 11 -7.56 -2.48 -7.81
C THR A 11 -7.55 -1.53 -9.00
N VAL A 12 -6.37 -1.30 -9.56
CA VAL A 12 -6.16 -0.47 -10.76
C VAL A 12 -6.20 -1.33 -12.02
N LEU A 13 -5.63 -2.53 -11.93
CA LEU A 13 -5.59 -3.52 -13.00
C LEU A 13 -5.47 -4.90 -12.37
N GLU A 14 -6.09 -5.90 -12.98
CA GLU A 14 -5.92 -7.30 -12.59
C GLU A 14 -6.07 -8.20 -13.82
N ASP A 15 -5.16 -9.15 -13.95
CA ASP A 15 -5.20 -10.25 -14.91
C ASP A 15 -4.89 -11.58 -14.21
N ALA A 16 -4.81 -12.67 -14.97
CA ALA A 16 -4.60 -14.01 -14.43
C ALA A 16 -3.31 -14.16 -13.59
N THR A 17 -2.30 -13.33 -13.84
CA THR A 17 -0.94 -13.45 -13.28
C THR A 17 -0.40 -12.17 -12.66
N THR A 18 -1.01 -11.01 -12.90
CA THR A 18 -0.61 -9.73 -12.32
C THR A 18 -1.80 -8.98 -11.75
N SER A 19 -1.56 -8.21 -10.69
CA SER A 19 -2.55 -7.29 -10.13
C SER A 19 -1.85 -6.03 -9.65
N MET A 20 -2.47 -4.89 -9.84
CA MET A 20 -1.95 -3.61 -9.41
C MET A 20 -2.95 -2.98 -8.46
N VAL A 21 -2.53 -2.80 -7.21
CA VAL A 21 -3.40 -2.28 -6.14
C VAL A 21 -2.86 -0.95 -5.67
N ARG A 22 -3.68 0.09 -5.76
CA ARG A 22 -3.39 1.39 -5.14
C ARG A 22 -4.07 1.47 -3.79
N PHE A 23 -3.34 1.87 -2.77
CA PHE A 23 -3.90 2.11 -1.45
C PHE A 23 -3.33 3.36 -0.82
N LYS A 24 -4.10 3.91 0.10
CA LYS A 24 -3.66 4.96 1.00
C LYS A 24 -4.05 4.62 2.43
N CYS A 25 -3.07 4.59 3.32
CA CYS A 25 -3.28 4.29 4.73
C CYS A 25 -2.42 5.18 5.64
N SER A 26 -2.89 5.34 6.86
CA SER A 26 -2.19 6.03 7.93
C SER A 26 -1.91 5.05 9.07
N ARG A 27 -0.69 5.06 9.62
CA ARG A 27 -0.38 4.37 10.88
C ARG A 27 -0.59 5.34 12.03
N LEU A 28 -1.35 4.92 13.03
CA LEU A 28 -1.66 5.72 14.21
C LEU A 28 -0.98 5.15 15.46
N ASP A 29 -0.67 6.02 16.41
CA ASP A 29 -0.20 5.64 17.75
C ASP A 29 -1.36 5.24 18.69
N GLY A 30 -1.05 5.06 19.98
CA GLY A 30 -2.05 4.72 20.99
C GLY A 30 -3.07 5.84 21.28
N SER A 31 -2.77 7.07 20.87
CA SER A 31 -3.59 8.27 21.05
C SER A 31 -4.33 8.67 19.77
N ASP A 32 -4.34 7.80 18.75
CA ASP A 32 -4.91 8.04 17.43
C ASP A 32 -4.23 9.18 16.64
N CYS A 33 -3.02 9.59 17.04
CA CYS A 33 -2.19 10.53 16.29
C CYS A 33 -1.51 9.82 15.11
N GLU A 34 -1.45 10.49 13.95
CA GLU A 34 -0.78 9.94 12.77
C GLU A 34 0.74 9.92 12.95
N ILE A 35 1.34 8.73 12.84
CA ILE A 35 2.78 8.51 12.87
C ILE A 35 3.36 8.52 11.45
N SER A 36 2.62 7.94 10.49
CA SER A 36 3.04 7.91 9.09
C SER A 36 1.86 7.76 8.15
N ASN A 37 2.04 8.26 6.93
CA ASN A 37 1.13 8.09 5.81
C ASN A 37 1.82 7.30 4.69
N THR A 38 1.09 6.37 4.06
CA THR A 38 1.53 5.68 2.85
C THR A 38 0.48 5.90 1.77
N ASP A 39 0.84 6.52 0.65
CA ASP A 39 0.10 6.46 -0.62
C ASP A 39 0.99 5.69 -1.59
N ALA A 40 0.56 4.50 -2.00
CA ALA A 40 1.38 3.63 -2.81
C ALA A 40 0.55 2.81 -3.79
N THR A 41 1.19 2.43 -4.89
CA THR A 41 0.71 1.38 -5.80
C THR A 41 1.62 0.18 -5.69
N HIS A 42 1.08 -1.00 -5.44
CA HIS A 42 1.83 -2.26 -5.44
C HIS A 42 1.54 -3.03 -6.72
N LEU A 43 2.60 -3.45 -7.40
CA LEU A 43 2.52 -4.46 -8.45
C LEU A 43 2.68 -5.83 -7.79
N LEU A 44 1.63 -6.63 -7.89
CA LEU A 44 1.57 -8.01 -7.44
C LEU A 44 1.74 -8.93 -8.64
N VAL A 45 2.46 -10.03 -8.43
CA VAL A 45 2.54 -11.15 -9.37
C VAL A 45 2.08 -12.42 -8.68
N LYS A 46 1.38 -13.28 -9.43
CA LYS A 46 0.90 -14.55 -8.94
C LYS A 46 2.01 -15.60 -9.04
N VAL A 47 2.38 -16.18 -7.90
CA VAL A 47 3.36 -17.27 -7.80
C VAL A 47 2.65 -18.46 -7.18
N GLY A 48 2.31 -19.45 -8.00
CA GLY A 48 1.43 -20.54 -7.60
C GLY A 48 0.01 -20.04 -7.29
N SER A 49 -0.47 -20.29 -6.07
CA SER A 49 -1.76 -19.81 -5.57
C SER A 49 -1.68 -18.48 -4.83
N GLU A 50 -0.49 -17.89 -4.67
CA GLU A 50 -0.28 -16.70 -3.83
C GLU A 50 0.07 -15.46 -4.66
N TRP A 51 -0.36 -14.29 -4.18
CA TRP A 51 0.09 -13.00 -4.70
C TRP A 51 1.34 -12.54 -3.95
N LYS A 52 2.37 -12.13 -4.69
CA LYS A 52 3.63 -11.60 -4.14
C LYS A 52 3.88 -10.19 -4.65
N ILE A 53 4.40 -9.33 -3.79
CA ILE A 53 4.78 -7.97 -4.18
C ILE A 53 6.05 -8.05 -5.04
N LYS A 54 5.97 -7.53 -6.26
CA LYS A 54 7.10 -7.41 -7.18
C LYS A 54 7.69 -6.00 -7.18
N ALA A 55 6.85 -4.97 -7.08
CA ALA A 55 7.29 -3.58 -7.04
C ALA A 55 6.33 -2.73 -6.20
N VAL A 56 6.87 -1.65 -5.62
CA VAL A 56 6.13 -0.64 -4.89
C VAL A 56 6.45 0.72 -5.46
N PHE A 57 5.42 1.45 -5.85
CA PHE A 57 5.50 2.84 -6.30
C PHE A 57 4.95 3.72 -5.19
N ILE A 58 5.82 4.48 -4.52
CA ILE A 58 5.41 5.42 -3.48
C ILE A 58 4.99 6.72 -4.16
N HIS A 59 3.80 7.21 -3.84
CA HIS A 59 3.29 8.48 -4.33
C HIS A 59 3.47 9.55 -3.25
N GLY A 60 4.33 10.52 -3.53
CA GLY A 60 4.62 11.62 -2.63
C GLY A 60 5.97 12.23 -2.95
N ASN A 61 6.24 13.38 -2.36
CA ASN A 61 7.57 13.97 -2.43
C ASN A 61 8.46 13.24 -1.41
N LEU A 62 9.55 12.65 -1.87
CA LEU A 62 10.67 12.29 -1.01
C LEU A 62 11.26 13.60 -0.47
N VAL A 63 10.80 14.04 0.69
CA VAL A 63 11.49 15.10 1.44
C VAL A 63 12.64 14.40 2.14
N VAL A 64 13.83 14.49 1.55
CA VAL A 64 15.06 14.07 2.21
C VAL A 64 15.29 15.08 3.34
N GLN A 65 15.17 14.63 4.59
CA GLN A 65 15.60 15.41 5.76
C GLN A 65 17.11 15.40 5.87
#